data_AF-A0A6C0C6A1-F1
#
_entry.id   AF-A0A6C0C6A1-F1
#
_cell.length_a   1.000
_cell.length_b   1.000
_cell.length_c   1.000
_cell.angle_alpha   90.00
_cell.angle_beta   90.00
_cell.angle_gamma   90.00
#
_symmetry.space_group_name_H-M   'P 1'
#
loop_
_entity.id
_entity.type
_entity.pdbx_description
1 polymer ?
#
loop_
_entity_poly.entity_id
_entity_poly.type
_entity_poly.pdbx_seq_one_letter_code
_entity_poly.pdbx_strand_id
1 'polypeptide(L)'
;MQQLAQLEYERNELSYTFTLKCDGKKEELTINVIREDEYAEWDSTISYDPCVQIYDVDTVHVKYSPSAKFRIINDHILNQLDDMHTVYFADVVNANHITNIMIKAAPKYGRSEYISIPIYPKELSDVEILRKNLSFQNKNTVKQLGALQDRITDLEKHIQSMENAKDRITDLEKRIQSMENVKDKRSAFGLIW
;
A
#
# COMPACT_ATOMS: atom_id res chain seq x y z
N MET A 1 23.44 -6.77 -19.16
CA MET A 1 22.98 -7.10 -17.79
C MET A 1 21.65 -7.81 -17.85
N GLN A 2 21.56 -8.97 -17.20
CA GLN A 2 20.32 -9.74 -17.05
C GLN A 2 19.74 -9.45 -15.66
N GLN A 3 18.41 -9.31 -15.57
CA GLN A 3 17.71 -9.23 -14.28
C GLN A 3 17.66 -10.62 -13.66
N LEU A 4 18.14 -10.74 -12.42
CA LEU A 4 18.16 -11.99 -11.66
C LEU A 4 16.97 -12.11 -10.71
N ALA A 5 16.64 -11.02 -10.02
CA ALA A 5 15.58 -11.01 -9.03
C ALA A 5 14.95 -9.61 -8.89
N GLN A 6 13.69 -9.58 -8.45
CA GLN A 6 12.97 -8.37 -8.07
C GLN A 6 12.15 -8.65 -6.82
N LEU A 7 12.10 -7.68 -5.92
CA LEU A 7 11.35 -7.73 -4.68
C LEU A 7 10.63 -6.40 -4.47
N GLU A 8 9.36 -6.49 -4.09
CA GLU A 8 8.50 -5.35 -3.78
C GLU A 8 8.08 -5.43 -2.32
N TYR A 9 8.11 -4.29 -1.62
CA TYR A 9 7.82 -4.22 -0.20
C TYR A 9 7.19 -2.88 0.16
N GLU A 10 6.11 -2.90 0.95
CA GLU A 10 5.42 -1.70 1.38
C GLU A 10 5.50 -1.55 2.90
N ARG A 11 5.85 -0.35 3.37
CA ARG A 11 5.91 0.00 4.79
C ARG A 11 5.75 1.49 4.99
N ASN A 12 4.91 1.89 5.95
CA ASN A 12 4.77 3.29 6.39
C ASN A 12 4.58 4.27 5.20
N GLU A 13 3.66 3.97 4.29
CA GLU A 13 3.34 4.77 3.09
C GLU A 13 4.45 4.82 2.02
N LEU A 14 5.52 4.05 2.20
CA LEU A 14 6.62 3.90 1.24
C LEU A 14 6.52 2.54 0.54
N SER A 15 6.63 2.58 -0.78
CA SER A 15 6.76 1.40 -1.64
C SER A 15 8.22 1.27 -2.08
N TYR A 16 8.85 0.18 -1.68
CA TYR A 16 10.22 -0.18 -2.02
C TYR A 16 10.23 -1.20 -3.17
N THR A 17 11.09 -0.98 -4.16
CA THR A 17 11.39 -1.94 -5.22
C THR A 17 12.88 -2.20 -5.27
N PHE A 18 13.28 -3.45 -5.08
CA PHE A 18 14.65 -3.91 -5.16
C PHE A 18 14.83 -4.73 -6.43
N THR A 19 15.81 -4.39 -7.25
CA THR A 19 16.10 -5.10 -8.50
C THR A 19 17.57 -5.50 -8.52
N LEU A 20 17.84 -6.80 -8.54
CA LEU A 20 19.19 -7.34 -8.66
C LEU A 20 19.46 -7.73 -10.12
N LYS A 21 20.54 -7.19 -10.70
CA LYS A 21 21.02 -7.49 -12.04
C LYS A 21 22.45 -8.02 -11.98
N CYS A 22 22.78 -8.90 -12.92
CA CYS A 22 24.14 -9.40 -13.10
C CYS A 22 24.44 -9.64 -14.58
N ASP A 23 25.68 -9.47 -14.99
CA ASP A 23 26.16 -9.85 -16.33
C ASP A 23 27.29 -10.90 -16.30
N GLY A 24 27.45 -11.58 -15.17
CA GLY A 24 28.50 -12.58 -14.93
C GLY A 24 29.83 -11.99 -14.50
N LYS A 25 30.04 -10.67 -14.64
CA LYS A 25 31.23 -9.97 -14.15
C LYS A 25 30.87 -8.91 -13.13
N LYS A 26 29.74 -8.23 -13.28
CA LYS A 26 29.29 -7.14 -12.44
C LYS A 26 27.93 -7.48 -11.83
N GLU A 27 27.78 -7.17 -10.55
CA GLU A 27 26.49 -7.18 -9.87
C GLU A 27 26.00 -5.75 -9.65
N GLU A 28 24.70 -5.53 -9.84
CA GLU A 28 24.04 -4.27 -9.56
C GLU A 28 22.75 -4.50 -8.77
N LEU A 29 22.62 -3.81 -7.64
CA LEU A 29 21.38 -3.72 -6.88
C LEU A 29 20.83 -2.30 -7.06
N THR A 30 19.69 -2.20 -7.73
CA THR A 30 18.90 -0.96 -7.81
C THR A 30 17.83 -0.99 -6.74
N ILE A 31 17.66 0.11 -6.01
CA ILE A 31 16.64 0.30 -5.00
C ILE A 31 15.87 1.55 -5.39
N ASN A 32 14.56 1.41 -5.56
CA ASN A 32 13.65 2.54 -5.74
C ASN A 32 12.72 2.60 -4.55
N VAL A 33 12.46 3.81 -4.05
CA VAL A 33 11.51 4.07 -2.98
C VAL A 33 10.56 5.13 -3.49
N ILE A 34 9.26 4.88 -3.36
CA ILE A 34 8.22 5.79 -3.79
C ILE A 34 7.31 6.07 -2.60
N ARG A 35 7.04 7.35 -2.36
CA ARG A 35 5.96 7.77 -1.46
C ARG A 35 4.81 8.29 -2.32
N GLU A 36 3.68 7.59 -2.31
CA GLU A 36 2.59 7.87 -3.27
C GLU A 36 1.84 9.18 -3.00
N ASP A 37 1.84 9.67 -1.77
CA ASP A 37 1.11 10.88 -1.34
C ASP A 37 1.78 12.19 -1.79
N GLU A 38 3.12 12.24 -1.73
CA GLU A 38 3.94 13.41 -2.08
C GLU A 38 4.68 13.23 -3.42
N TYR A 39 4.54 12.07 -4.07
CA TYR A 39 5.25 11.70 -5.29
C TYR A 39 6.76 11.82 -5.23
N ALA A 40 7.31 11.80 -4.01
CA ALA A 40 8.73 11.75 -3.79
C ALA A 40 9.25 10.36 -4.18
N GLU A 41 10.28 10.36 -5.01
CA GLU A 41 10.95 9.15 -5.48
C GLU A 41 12.40 9.24 -5.01
N TRP A 42 12.92 8.15 -4.49
CA TRP A 42 14.33 8.00 -4.19
C TRP A 42 14.87 6.80 -4.94
N ASP A 43 16.07 6.94 -5.49
CA ASP A 43 16.76 5.84 -6.14
C ASP A 43 18.20 5.68 -5.64
N SER A 44 18.68 4.45 -5.72
CA SER A 44 20.06 4.10 -5.47
C SER A 44 20.44 2.96 -6.38
N THR A 45 21.65 3.02 -6.93
CA THR A 45 22.23 1.87 -7.63
C THR A 45 23.58 1.57 -7.02
N ILE A 46 23.70 0.37 -6.46
CA ILE A 46 24.93 -0.14 -5.88
C ILE A 46 25.50 -1.14 -6.87
N SER A 47 26.63 -0.80 -7.48
CA SER A 47 27.37 -1.71 -8.33
C SER A 47 28.57 -2.31 -7.59
N TYR A 48 28.86 -3.57 -7.86
CA TYR A 48 30.08 -4.23 -7.45
C TYR A 48 30.74 -4.87 -8.67
N ASP A 49 31.97 -4.46 -8.93
CA ASP A 49 32.85 -5.06 -9.94
C ASP A 49 34.04 -5.72 -9.22
N PRO A 50 34.10 -7.06 -9.15
CA PRO A 50 35.20 -7.79 -8.54
C PRO A 50 36.53 -7.59 -9.28
N CYS A 51 36.54 -7.06 -10.52
CA CYS A 51 37.77 -6.70 -11.23
C CYS A 51 38.43 -5.42 -10.68
N VAL A 52 37.68 -4.60 -9.93
CA VAL A 52 38.19 -3.39 -9.27
C VAL A 52 38.57 -3.75 -7.83
N GLN A 53 39.78 -4.30 -7.66
CA GLN A 53 40.33 -4.55 -6.33
C GLN A 53 40.63 -3.21 -5.64
N ILE A 54 39.74 -2.79 -4.74
CA ILE A 54 40.03 -1.69 -3.82
C ILE A 54 40.73 -2.28 -2.60
N TYR A 55 42.05 -2.22 -2.59
CA TYR A 55 42.87 -2.46 -1.40
C TYR A 55 42.70 -1.26 -0.47
N ASP A 56 41.84 -1.39 0.54
CA ASP A 56 41.76 -0.43 1.63
C ASP A 56 42.10 -1.20 2.91
N VAL A 57 43.29 -0.93 3.45
CA VAL A 57 44.02 -1.86 4.33
C VAL A 57 43.70 -1.64 5.82
N ASP A 58 42.99 -0.57 6.20
CA ASP A 58 42.96 -0.16 7.61
C ASP A 58 41.61 -0.22 8.35
N THR A 59 40.57 -0.79 7.75
CA THR A 59 39.31 -1.08 8.47
C THR A 59 38.61 -2.28 7.85
N VAL A 60 38.46 -3.38 8.61
CA VAL A 60 37.57 -4.48 8.24
C VAL A 60 36.14 -3.98 8.41
N HIS A 61 35.65 -3.23 7.42
CA HIS A 61 34.23 -2.98 7.26
C HIS A 61 33.65 -4.19 6.54
N VAL A 62 32.62 -4.81 7.11
CA VAL A 62 31.84 -5.84 6.43
C VAL A 62 31.19 -5.21 5.20
N LYS A 63 31.84 -5.37 4.03
CA LYS A 63 31.31 -4.91 2.74
C LYS A 63 30.52 -6.05 2.11
N TYR A 64 29.19 -6.03 2.29
CA TYR A 64 28.31 -6.95 1.54
C TYR A 64 28.25 -6.58 0.06
N SER A 65 28.36 -7.60 -0.80
CA SER A 65 28.05 -7.50 -2.23
C SER A 65 26.58 -7.09 -2.44
N PRO A 66 26.22 -6.57 -3.63
CA PRO A 66 24.83 -6.30 -4.00
C PRO A 66 23.93 -7.52 -3.81
N SER A 67 24.37 -8.72 -4.21
CA SER A 67 23.65 -9.97 -4.00
C SER A 67 23.44 -10.30 -2.52
N ALA A 68 24.47 -10.13 -1.67
CA ALA A 68 24.36 -10.37 -0.24
C ALA A 68 23.40 -9.39 0.44
N LYS A 69 23.46 -8.10 0.08
CA LYS A 69 22.50 -7.08 0.56
C LYS A 69 21.07 -7.44 0.16
N PHE A 70 20.85 -7.80 -1.10
CA PHE A 70 19.53 -8.22 -1.59
C PHE A 70 19.01 -9.43 -0.80
N ARG A 71 19.85 -10.44 -0.58
CA ARG A 71 19.44 -11.64 0.18
C ARG A 71 19.03 -11.30 1.62
N ILE A 72 19.84 -10.53 2.34
CA ILE A 72 19.54 -10.11 3.72
C ILE A 72 18.22 -9.33 3.78
N ILE A 73 18.00 -8.41 2.84
CA ILE A 73 16.76 -7.63 2.76
C ILE A 73 15.56 -8.54 2.44
N ASN A 74 15.70 -9.45 1.49
CA ASN A 74 14.67 -10.41 1.13
C ASN A 74 14.30 -11.33 2.29
N ASP A 75 15.31 -11.89 2.97
CA ASP A 75 15.11 -12.77 4.12
C ASP A 75 14.43 -12.02 5.27
N HIS A 76 14.75 -10.73 5.48
CA HIS A 76 14.03 -9.88 6.42
C HIS A 76 12.55 -9.73 6.06
N ILE A 77 12.25 -9.38 4.81
CA ILE A 77 10.87 -9.16 4.35
C ILE A 77 10.05 -10.46 4.43
N LEU A 78 10.67 -11.60 4.17
CA LEU A 78 10.03 -12.92 4.26
C LEU A 78 9.96 -13.48 5.69
N ASN A 79 10.45 -12.75 6.71
CA ASN A 79 10.60 -13.22 8.10
C ASN A 79 11.43 -14.52 8.21
N GLN A 80 12.46 -14.65 7.38
CA GLN A 80 13.41 -15.77 7.32
C GLN A 80 14.84 -15.32 7.70
N LEU A 81 14.99 -14.12 8.23
CA LEU A 81 16.27 -13.56 8.60
C LEU A 81 16.92 -14.36 9.73
N ASP A 82 18.25 -14.49 9.67
CA ASP A 82 19.01 -15.07 10.76
C ASP A 82 19.07 -14.15 11.99
N ASP A 83 19.50 -14.71 13.13
CA ASP A 83 19.66 -13.95 14.38
C ASP A 83 20.84 -12.95 14.34
N MET A 84 21.64 -12.94 13.28
CA MET A 84 22.81 -12.09 13.16
C MET A 84 22.51 -10.75 12.47
N HIS A 85 21.43 -10.66 11.69
CA HIS A 85 21.11 -9.43 10.97
C HIS A 85 19.87 -8.75 11.52
N THR A 86 19.84 -7.43 11.42
CA THR A 86 18.62 -6.64 11.60
C THR A 86 18.58 -5.58 10.52
N VAL A 87 17.46 -5.47 9.82
CA VAL A 87 17.24 -4.48 8.77
C VAL A 87 16.32 -3.39 9.29
N TYR A 88 16.73 -2.13 9.11
CA TYR A 88 15.94 -0.95 9.43
C TYR A 88 15.64 -0.21 8.15
N PHE A 89 14.36 -0.01 7.88
CA PHE A 89 13.87 0.85 6.82
C PHE A 89 13.59 2.23 7.40
N ALA A 90 13.68 3.26 6.57
CA ALA A 90 13.29 4.60 6.97
C ALA A 90 11.78 4.64 7.25
N ASP A 91 11.40 5.23 8.40
CA ASP A 91 9.99 5.34 8.78
C ASP A 91 9.36 6.66 8.29
N VAL A 92 10.15 7.70 8.07
CA VAL A 92 9.71 9.00 7.53
C VAL A 92 10.77 9.53 6.60
N VAL A 93 10.37 9.93 5.40
CA VAL A 93 11.29 10.46 4.40
C VAL A 93 10.86 11.87 4.00
N ASN A 94 11.74 12.83 4.23
CA ASN A 94 11.59 14.17 3.66
C ASN A 94 11.99 14.09 2.19
N ALA A 95 11.12 14.57 1.29
CA ALA A 95 11.28 14.52 -0.17
C ALA A 95 12.67 14.99 -0.68
N ASN A 96 13.34 15.87 0.07
CA ASN A 96 14.61 16.47 -0.33
C ASN A 96 15.83 15.89 0.41
N HIS A 97 15.66 14.87 1.25
CA HIS A 97 16.75 14.30 2.05
C HIS A 97 17.08 12.88 1.60
N ILE A 98 18.35 12.53 1.75
CA ILE A 98 18.84 11.17 1.57
C ILE A 98 18.16 10.28 2.62
N THR A 99 17.60 9.16 2.17
CA THR A 99 17.07 8.12 3.03
C THR A 99 18.04 6.94 3.09
N ASN A 100 17.98 6.16 4.17
CA ASN A 100 18.90 5.04 4.36
C ASN A 100 18.15 3.77 4.71
N ILE A 101 18.55 2.66 4.09
CA ILE A 101 18.31 1.33 4.63
C ILE A 101 19.55 0.94 5.43
N MET A 102 19.37 0.61 6.71
CA MET A 102 20.48 0.18 7.57
C MET A 102 20.41 -1.32 7.79
N ILE A 103 21.53 -2.00 7.54
CA ILE A 103 21.72 -3.40 7.93
C ILE A 103 22.68 -3.41 9.11
N LYS A 104 22.20 -3.86 10.27
CA LYS A 104 23.04 -4.15 11.43
C LYS A 104 23.45 -5.62 11.37
N ALA A 105 24.75 -5.89 11.36
CA ALA A 105 25.31 -7.22 11.54
C ALA A 105 25.81 -7.34 12.99
N ALA A 106 25.18 -8.21 13.78
CA ALA A 106 25.50 -8.47 15.18
C ALA A 106 25.91 -9.95 15.35
N PRO A 107 27.17 -10.30 15.04
CA PRO A 107 27.62 -11.67 15.21
C PRO A 107 27.62 -12.08 16.68
N LYS A 108 27.42 -13.39 16.93
CA LYS A 108 27.46 -13.97 18.28
C LYS A 108 28.75 -13.65 19.05
N TYR A 109 29.85 -13.52 18.33
CA TYR A 109 31.15 -13.09 18.85
C TYR A 109 31.68 -11.99 17.95
N GLY A 110 31.95 -10.80 18.50
CA GLY A 110 32.48 -9.66 17.75
C GLY A 110 31.75 -8.36 18.05
N ARG A 111 32.19 -7.28 17.40
CA ARG A 111 31.50 -5.98 17.45
C ARG A 111 30.39 -5.96 16.40
N SER A 112 29.28 -5.29 16.73
CA SER A 112 28.24 -5.03 15.73
C SER A 112 28.74 -4.01 14.72
N GLU A 113 28.37 -4.24 13.46
CA GLU A 113 28.65 -3.32 12.36
C GLU A 113 27.36 -2.84 11.71
N TYR A 114 27.40 -1.64 11.17
CA TYR A 114 26.28 -1.02 10.48
C TYR A 114 26.67 -0.73 9.04
N ILE A 115 25.84 -1.22 8.12
CA ILE A 115 25.97 -0.99 6.69
C ILE A 115 24.82 -0.08 6.30
N SER A 116 25.17 1.16 5.96
CA SER A 116 24.20 2.14 5.45
C SER A 116 24.11 2.02 3.94
N ILE A 117 22.89 1.90 3.43
CA ILE A 117 22.60 1.99 2.00
C ILE A 117 21.87 3.31 1.76
N PRO A 118 22.58 4.36 1.31
CA PRO A 118 21.95 5.64 1.00
C PRO A 118 21.11 5.52 -0.27
N ILE A 119 19.94 6.15 -0.24
CA ILE A 119 19.00 6.24 -1.35
C ILE A 119 18.70 7.72 -1.53
N TYR A 120 18.98 8.21 -2.73
CA TYR A 120 19.04 9.63 -3.03
C TYR A 120 17.69 10.11 -3.57
N PRO A 121 17.23 11.30 -3.18
CA PRO A 121 16.03 11.85 -3.77
C PRO A 121 16.25 12.04 -5.27
N LYS A 122 15.31 11.54 -6.05
CA LYS A 122 15.30 11.70 -7.49
C LYS A 122 14.65 13.02 -7.81
N GLU A 123 15.42 13.91 -8.42
CA GLU A 123 14.87 15.17 -8.93
C GLU A 123 13.89 14.86 -10.05
N LEU A 124 12.60 15.12 -9.79
CA LEU A 124 11.55 15.05 -10.79
C LEU A 124 11.41 16.41 -11.45
N SER A 125 11.25 16.44 -12.77
CA SER A 125 10.92 17.67 -13.46
C SER A 125 9.50 18.14 -13.07
N ASP A 126 9.25 19.45 -13.16
CA ASP A 126 7.92 20.05 -12.89
C ASP A 126 6.80 19.37 -13.68
N VAL A 127 7.10 18.94 -14.90
CA VAL A 127 6.15 18.21 -15.78
C VAL A 127 5.85 16.82 -15.24
N GLU A 128 6.85 16.11 -14.71
CA GLU A 128 6.66 14.80 -14.11
C GLU A 128 5.88 14.89 -12.80
N ILE A 129 6.17 15.90 -11.98
CA ILE A 129 5.42 16.20 -10.76
C ILE A 129 3.96 16.48 -11.12
N LEU A 130 3.71 17.35 -12.10
CA LEU A 130 2.35 17.69 -12.53
C LEU A 130 1.59 16.46 -13.07
N ARG A 131 2.25 15.64 -13.90
CA ARG A 131 1.65 14.42 -14.45
C ARG A 131 1.29 13.42 -13.35
N LYS A 132 2.18 13.25 -12.37
CA LYS A 132 1.98 12.38 -11.21
C LYS A 132 0.83 12.88 -10.32
N ASN A 133 0.80 14.17 -10.00
CA ASN A 133 -0.30 14.80 -9.25
C ASN A 133 -1.66 14.63 -9.94
N LEU A 134 -1.72 14.83 -11.26
CA LEU A 134 -2.97 14.64 -12.02
C LEU A 134 -3.43 13.17 -11.98
N SER A 135 -2.50 12.23 -12.06
CA SER A 135 -2.80 10.79 -11.93
C SER A 135 -3.36 10.45 -10.55
N PHE A 136 -2.82 11.04 -9.48
CA PHE A 136 -3.34 10.88 -8.12
C PHE A 136 -4.78 11.34 -7.99
N GLN A 137 -5.03 12.58 -8.42
CA GLN A 137 -6.33 13.19 -8.31
C GLN A 137 -7.35 12.36 -9.08
N ASN A 138 -6.96 11.81 -10.23
CA ASN A 138 -7.79 10.91 -10.98
C ASN A 138 -8.08 9.60 -10.21
N LYS A 139 -7.06 8.91 -9.66
CA LYS A 139 -7.25 7.70 -8.84
C LYS A 139 -8.18 7.96 -7.64
N ASN A 140 -7.99 9.06 -6.92
CA ASN A 140 -8.83 9.42 -5.78
C ASN A 140 -10.25 9.77 -6.20
N THR A 141 -10.42 10.51 -7.30
CA THR A 141 -11.74 10.83 -7.84
C THR A 141 -12.47 9.56 -8.24
N VAL A 142 -11.79 8.60 -8.86
CA VAL A 142 -12.37 7.28 -9.22
C VAL A 142 -12.81 6.52 -7.97
N LYS A 143 -11.98 6.48 -6.92
CA LYS A 143 -12.36 5.85 -5.63
C LYS A 143 -13.59 6.52 -5.01
N GLN A 144 -13.63 7.84 -5.00
CA GLN A 144 -14.77 8.61 -4.47
C GLN A 144 -16.04 8.37 -5.29
N LEU A 145 -15.93 8.31 -6.62
CA LEU A 145 -17.03 7.96 -7.51
C LEU A 145 -17.60 6.58 -7.19
N GLY A 146 -16.74 5.57 -7.01
CA GLY A 146 -17.16 4.23 -6.62
C GLY A 146 -17.95 4.23 -5.30
N ALA A 147 -17.41 4.89 -4.27
CA ALA A 147 -18.08 4.97 -2.97
C ALA A 147 -19.43 5.72 -3.03
N LEU A 148 -19.55 6.77 -3.85
CA LEU A 148 -20.82 7.46 -4.07
C LEU A 148 -21.81 6.57 -4.80
N GLN A 149 -21.36 5.78 -5.77
CA GLN A 149 -22.21 4.89 -6.54
C GLN A 149 -22.77 3.73 -5.71
N ASP A 150 -21.97 3.17 -4.81
CA ASP A 150 -22.44 2.19 -3.83
C ASP A 150 -23.50 2.81 -2.90
N ARG A 151 -23.25 4.03 -2.42
CA ARG A 151 -24.21 4.74 -1.56
C ARG A 151 -25.52 5.08 -2.26
N ILE A 152 -25.47 5.44 -3.55
CA ILE A 152 -26.67 5.62 -4.39
C ILE A 152 -27.44 4.31 -4.47
N THR A 153 -26.76 3.20 -4.77
CA THR A 153 -27.38 1.87 -4.88
C THR A 153 -28.10 1.47 -3.58
N ASP A 154 -27.50 1.75 -2.43
CA ASP A 154 -28.12 1.45 -1.14
C ASP A 154 -29.31 2.37 -0.82
N LEU A 155 -29.24 3.65 -1.19
CA LEU A 155 -30.37 4.58 -1.06
C LEU A 155 -31.53 4.18 -1.97
N GLU A 156 -31.26 3.76 -3.21
CA GLU A 156 -32.27 3.25 -4.15
C GLU A 156 -33.00 2.02 -3.58
N LYS A 157 -32.27 1.06 -2.99
CA LYS A 157 -32.87 -0.07 -2.27
C LYS A 157 -33.75 0.38 -1.11
N HIS A 158 -33.31 1.39 -0.36
CA HIS A 158 -34.07 1.91 0.77
C HIS A 158 -35.37 2.58 0.32
N ILE A 159 -35.33 3.36 -0.75
CA ILE A 159 -36.51 3.96 -1.38
C ILE A 159 -37.49 2.87 -1.81
N GLN A 160 -37.03 1.84 -2.52
CA GLN A 160 -37.88 0.74 -2.96
C GLN A 160 -38.54 0.01 -1.77
N SER A 161 -37.81 -0.15 -0.66
CA SER A 161 -38.35 -0.73 0.57
C SER A 161 -39.47 0.12 1.18
N MET A 162 -39.27 1.45 1.22
CA MET A 162 -40.29 2.38 1.71
C MET A 162 -41.54 2.42 0.82
N GLU A 163 -41.38 2.35 -0.50
CA GLU A 163 -42.51 2.26 -1.44
C GLU A 163 -43.34 0.99 -1.19
N ASN A 164 -42.68 -0.16 -1.05
CA ASN A 164 -43.35 -1.41 -0.72
C ASN A 164 -44.09 -1.35 0.63
N ALA A 165 -43.53 -0.63 1.61
CA ALA A 165 -44.18 -0.42 2.91
C ALA A 165 -45.41 0.48 2.79
N LYS A 166 -45.36 1.52 1.95
CA LYS A 166 -46.50 2.42 1.68
C LYS A 166 -47.66 1.66 1.03
N ASP A 167 -47.39 0.76 0.10
CA ASP A 167 -48.42 -0.06 -0.52
C ASP A 167 -49.10 -0.98 0.49
N ARG A 168 -48.33 -1.56 1.41
CA ARG A 168 -48.87 -2.37 2.53
C ARG A 168 -49.73 -1.54 3.47
N ILE A 169 -49.31 -0.32 3.79
CA ILE A 169 -50.11 0.60 4.62
C ILE A 169 -51.43 0.90 3.93
N THR A 170 -51.40 1.20 2.63
CA THR A 170 -52.60 1.50 1.84
C THR A 170 -53.57 0.30 1.79
N ASP A 171 -53.05 -0.93 1.67
CA ASP A 171 -53.88 -2.14 1.73
C ASP A 171 -54.50 -2.35 3.11
N LEU A 172 -53.72 -2.15 4.19
CA LEU A 172 -54.21 -2.23 5.56
C LEU A 172 -55.30 -1.19 5.84
N GLU A 173 -55.13 0.05 5.38
CA GLU A 173 -56.14 1.12 5.49
C GLU A 173 -57.45 0.74 4.81
N LYS A 174 -57.39 0.19 3.58
CA LYS A 174 -58.59 -0.31 2.88
C LYS A 174 -59.26 -1.45 3.64
N ARG A 175 -58.49 -2.37 4.21
CA ARG A 175 -59.04 -3.48 5.01
C ARG A 175 -59.71 -2.96 6.27
N ILE A 176 -59.11 -2.00 6.97
CA ILE A 176 -59.71 -1.36 8.15
C ILE A 176 -61.05 -0.70 7.78
N GLN A 177 -61.08 0.12 6.72
CA GLN A 177 -62.33 0.74 6.25
C GLN A 177 -63.40 -0.29 5.89
N SER A 178 -63.01 -1.43 5.30
CA SER A 178 -63.95 -2.50 4.99
C SER A 178 -64.55 -3.13 6.26
N MET A 179 -63.73 -3.31 7.31
CA MET A 179 -64.15 -3.87 8.59
C MET A 179 -65.05 -2.89 9.36
N GLU A 180 -64.75 -1.60 9.35
CA GLU A 180 -65.58 -0.55 9.94
C GLU A 180 -66.95 -0.49 9.26
N ASN A 181 -66.98 -0.50 7.92
CA ASN A 181 -68.24 -0.54 7.17
C ASN A 181 -69.10 -1.78 7.47
N VAL A 182 -68.48 -2.95 7.68
CA VAL A 182 -69.19 -4.18 8.08
C VAL A 182 -69.70 -4.08 9.51
N LYS A 183 -68.93 -3.50 10.43
CA LYS A 183 -69.32 -3.27 11.82
C LYS A 183 -70.52 -2.31 11.90
N ASP A 184 -70.50 -1.24 11.13
CA ASP A 184 -71.59 -0.26 11.09
C ASP A 184 -72.85 -0.84 10.49
N LYS A 185 -72.74 -1.66 9.44
CA LYS A 185 -73.88 -2.41 8.90
C LYS A 185 -74.43 -3.42 9.91
N ARG A 186 -73.59 -4.16 10.63
CA ARG A 186 -74.06 -5.09 11.70
C ARG A 186 -74.75 -4.35 12.85
N SER A 187 -74.27 -3.16 13.21
CA SER A 187 -74.91 -2.28 14.19
C SER A 187 -76.25 -1.73 13.70
N ALA A 188 -76.33 -1.33 12.43
CA ALA A 188 -77.55 -0.82 11.79
C ALA A 188 -78.62 -1.90 11.56
N PHE A 189 -78.22 -3.17 11.39
CA PHE A 189 -79.14 -4.30 11.22
C PHE A 189 -79.52 -5.01 12.54
N GLY A 190 -79.09 -4.51 13.70
CA GLY A 190 -79.59 -5.00 14.99
C GLY A 190 -79.38 -6.50 15.24
N LEU A 191 -78.21 -7.05 14.87
CA LEU A 191 -77.85 -8.40 15.28
C LEU A 191 -77.16 -8.35 16.64
N ILE A 192 -77.97 -8.54 17.68
CA ILE A 192 -77.50 -9.02 18.99
C ILE A 192 -77.43 -10.55 18.89
N TRP A 193 -76.26 -11.09 19.26
CA TRP A 193 -75.78 -12.49 19.29
C TRP A 193 -75.07 -12.98 18.03
#